data_AF-A0AAY4B8Y6-F1
#
_entry.id   AF-A0AAY4B8Y6-F1
#
_cell.length_a   1.000
_cell.length_b   1.000
_cell.length_c   1.000
_cell.angle_alpha   90.00
_cell.angle_beta   90.00
_cell.angle_gamma   90.00
#
_symmetry.space_group_name_H-M   'P 1'
#
loop_
_entity.id
_entity.type
_entity.pdbx_description
1 polymer ?
#
loop_
_entity_poly.entity_id
_entity_poly.type
_entity_poly.pdbx_seq_one_letter_code
_entity_poly.pdbx_strand_id
1 'polypeptide(L)'
;MLAAPQIIQQTYVNQIISIDQSVTNVLGNVPDALAALIPRVLLVSSSAVDVAAINQKVWTSDQVRNLQLWFSSILLQVLSVPVLQGFSCSSLQSVSTQKVKDLIKSCRPRSNRNKVQLKETQLTCMFNYVKGDASQNFGDFPSDMLLYYNYNLVAKSNCRSYFTSTGLSDFSVLSSVLNIPSAMLSNAKDCLGITGNAISKDNLNILGNMACTLDYSHIVKSDPFILEKLKNCNSFTADQVSAMETVLLSGKTTYGNPSKWSSQTLKDLANLPLYLTQNFWKNFAVVMSAGCITGNITDASIRDNSFPFGYDAQQFDLCLDAALVTTNLGTLTPKVYTEDLQAIILSKLNQVYPGGLQDAQLQLLGPTSRVATTDDIRTWNITTIDSLSALMLTSDGAWDPAKSNAIIMRYLNKPGTALGTRELNAIGTEICSLNTSVLRTIGSEALRMSSIMDISSCSTEQKSMLYNISMFSYRSLRASSVPYYLLIVPYLGKDSLHHSRDSISVSYIIQLHILIECLFYELKH
;
A
#
# COMPACT_ATOMS: atom_id res chain seq x y z
N MET A 1 -4.08 20.09 -13.43
CA MET A 1 -3.00 19.73 -12.48
C MET A 1 -3.20 18.36 -11.85
N LEU A 2 -4.35 18.05 -11.23
CA LEU A 2 -4.54 16.73 -10.56
C LEU A 2 -4.49 15.51 -11.50
N ALA A 3 -4.80 15.69 -12.79
CA ALA A 3 -4.66 14.64 -13.81
C ALA A 3 -3.26 14.58 -14.45
N ALA A 4 -2.33 15.45 -14.06
CA ALA A 4 -0.98 15.45 -14.60
C ALA A 4 -0.15 14.30 -13.99
N PRO A 5 0.92 13.84 -14.66
CA PRO A 5 1.85 12.87 -14.09
C PRO A 5 2.40 13.33 -12.73
N GLN A 6 2.68 12.37 -11.83
CA GLN A 6 3.11 12.65 -10.45
C GLN A 6 4.32 13.59 -10.39
N ILE A 7 5.27 13.43 -11.31
CA ILE A 7 6.47 14.27 -11.39
C ILE A 7 6.14 15.74 -11.68
N ILE A 8 5.10 16.01 -12.49
CA ILE A 8 4.62 17.37 -12.77
C ILE A 8 3.92 17.95 -11.56
N GLN A 9 3.09 17.15 -10.87
CA GLN A 9 2.46 17.57 -9.62
C GLN A 9 3.52 17.94 -8.56
N GLN A 10 4.59 17.16 -8.47
CA GLN A 10 5.71 17.44 -7.58
C GLN A 10 6.46 18.71 -7.96
N THR A 11 6.74 18.93 -9.24
CA THR A 11 7.35 20.18 -9.70
C THR A 11 6.48 21.38 -9.33
N TYR A 12 5.16 21.29 -9.51
CA TYR A 12 4.22 22.33 -9.13
C TYR A 12 4.25 22.64 -7.62
N VAL A 13 4.21 21.61 -6.76
CA VAL A 13 4.29 21.79 -5.31
C VAL A 13 5.64 22.37 -4.89
N ASN A 14 6.74 21.93 -5.49
CA ASN A 14 8.08 22.46 -5.20
C ASN A 14 8.21 23.95 -5.59
N GLN A 15 7.56 24.39 -6.68
CA GLN A 15 7.51 25.81 -7.04
C GLN A 15 6.79 26.64 -5.97
N ILE A 16 5.66 26.16 -5.44
CA ILE A 16 4.96 26.83 -4.34
C ILE A 16 5.87 26.94 -3.11
N ILE A 17 6.51 25.83 -2.72
CA ILE A 17 7.41 25.77 -1.55
C ILE A 17 8.64 26.67 -1.73
N SER A 18 9.12 26.85 -2.97
CA SER A 18 10.29 27.70 -3.23
C SER A 18 10.04 29.19 -2.99
N ILE A 19 8.77 29.63 -2.96
CA ILE A 19 8.39 31.02 -2.68
C ILE A 19 8.49 31.29 -1.17
N ASP A 20 7.90 30.43 -0.35
CA ASP A 20 7.99 30.50 1.11
C ASP A 20 7.82 29.09 1.73
N GLN A 21 8.77 28.73 2.58
CA GLN A 21 8.80 27.45 3.30
C GLN A 21 8.06 27.50 4.65
N SER A 22 7.48 28.64 5.03
CA SER A 22 6.68 28.75 6.25
C SER A 22 5.47 27.81 6.19
N VAL A 23 5.22 27.09 7.29
CA VAL A 23 4.14 26.10 7.36
C VAL A 23 2.78 26.72 7.00
N THR A 24 2.53 27.97 7.40
CA THR A 24 1.28 28.68 7.10
C THR A 24 1.08 28.86 5.60
N ASN A 25 2.10 29.31 4.87
CA ASN A 25 2.00 29.51 3.43
C ASN A 25 1.98 28.19 2.66
N VAL A 26 2.72 27.18 3.13
CA VAL A 26 2.67 25.83 2.55
C VAL A 26 1.26 25.25 2.68
N LEU A 27 0.65 25.33 3.87
CA LEU A 27 -0.72 24.84 4.10
C LEU A 27 -1.77 25.67 3.34
N GLY A 28 -1.59 26.98 3.23
CA GLY A 28 -2.52 27.86 2.53
C GLY A 28 -2.49 27.69 1.00
N ASN A 29 -1.31 27.46 0.41
CA ASN A 29 -1.13 27.53 -1.04
C ASN A 29 -1.04 26.16 -1.74
N VAL A 30 -0.59 25.10 -1.06
CA VAL A 30 -0.53 23.76 -1.68
C VAL A 30 -1.96 23.18 -1.78
N PRO A 31 -2.44 22.76 -2.96
CA PRO A 31 -3.77 22.18 -3.09
C PRO A 31 -4.00 20.96 -2.19
N ASP A 32 -5.22 20.79 -1.69
CA ASP A 32 -5.54 19.77 -0.68
C ASP A 32 -5.20 18.34 -1.11
N ALA A 33 -5.48 18.01 -2.37
CA ALA A 33 -5.19 16.70 -2.95
C ALA A 33 -3.69 16.45 -3.20
N LEU A 34 -2.85 17.49 -3.17
CA LEU A 34 -1.40 17.40 -3.38
C LEU A 34 -0.59 17.49 -2.08
N ALA A 35 -1.26 17.54 -0.93
CA ALA A 35 -0.59 17.66 0.37
C ALA A 35 0.41 16.52 0.63
N ALA A 36 0.18 15.33 0.08
CA ALA A 36 1.10 14.19 0.11
C ALA A 36 2.52 14.50 -0.41
N LEU A 37 2.68 15.54 -1.23
CA LEU A 37 3.96 15.95 -1.82
C LEU A 37 4.71 16.99 -0.96
N ILE A 38 4.13 17.46 0.15
CA ILE A 38 4.78 18.40 1.07
C ILE A 38 5.91 17.67 1.83
N PRO A 39 7.17 18.18 1.77
CA PRO A 39 8.28 17.62 2.52
C PRO A 39 8.03 17.65 4.03
N ARG A 40 8.32 16.54 4.71
CA ARG A 40 8.02 16.37 6.15
C ARG A 40 8.75 17.36 7.04
N VAL A 41 9.92 17.83 6.62
CA VAL A 41 10.69 18.85 7.36
C VAL A 41 9.90 20.16 7.55
N LEU A 42 8.95 20.45 6.66
CA LEU A 42 8.07 21.63 6.76
C LEU A 42 6.87 21.40 7.68
N LEU A 43 6.63 20.16 8.11
CA LEU A 43 5.50 19.74 8.93
C LEU A 43 5.85 19.51 10.41
N VAL A 44 7.11 19.76 10.82
CA VAL A 44 7.58 19.54 12.20
C VAL A 44 7.82 20.85 12.98
N SER A 45 7.13 21.93 12.60
CA SER A 45 7.27 23.22 13.28
C SER A 45 6.48 23.26 14.61
N SER A 46 6.97 24.02 15.59
CA SER A 46 6.25 24.30 16.84
C SER A 46 5.36 25.56 16.76
N SER A 47 5.37 26.27 15.63
CA SER A 47 4.52 27.45 15.42
C SER A 47 3.04 27.06 15.44
N ALA A 48 2.17 27.97 15.88
CA ALA A 48 0.73 27.79 15.77
C ALA A 48 0.32 27.59 14.29
N VAL A 49 -0.70 26.77 14.05
CA VAL A 49 -1.18 26.42 12.71
C VAL A 49 -2.69 26.53 12.63
N ASP A 50 -3.20 26.78 11.42
CA ASP A 50 -4.62 26.69 11.13
C ASP A 50 -5.05 25.22 11.03
N VAL A 51 -5.73 24.75 12.08
CA VAL A 51 -6.27 23.38 12.15
C VAL A 51 -7.32 23.13 11.08
N ALA A 52 -8.07 24.16 10.65
CA ALA A 52 -9.07 24.00 9.59
C ALA A 52 -8.40 23.69 8.25
N ALA A 53 -7.30 24.39 7.94
CA ALA A 53 -6.48 24.08 6.77
C ALA A 53 -5.91 22.66 6.83
N ILE A 54 -5.42 22.21 7.99
CA ILE A 54 -4.93 20.83 8.18
C ILE A 54 -6.03 19.80 7.92
N ASN A 55 -7.25 20.04 8.40
CA ASN A 55 -8.36 19.09 8.26
C ASN A 55 -8.83 18.92 6.80
N GLN A 56 -8.59 19.91 5.93
CA GLN A 56 -8.98 19.85 4.51
C GLN A 56 -7.99 19.05 3.65
N LYS A 57 -6.71 18.97 4.03
CA LYS A 57 -5.67 18.31 3.25
C LYS A 57 -5.80 16.78 3.22
N VAL A 58 -5.36 16.17 2.12
CA VAL A 58 -5.23 14.72 1.95
C VAL A 58 -3.82 14.29 2.37
N TRP A 59 -3.65 13.97 3.65
CA TRP A 59 -2.37 13.57 4.23
C TRP A 59 -2.04 12.09 4.04
N THR A 60 -0.74 11.78 4.00
CA THR A 60 -0.25 10.41 4.24
C THR A 60 -0.12 10.13 5.73
N SER A 61 -0.17 8.86 6.14
CA SER A 61 -0.04 8.46 7.55
C SER A 61 1.28 8.94 8.18
N ASP A 62 2.37 8.98 7.41
CA ASP A 62 3.67 9.46 7.88
C ASP A 62 3.73 10.98 8.00
N GLN A 63 3.07 11.74 7.12
CA GLN A 63 2.99 13.20 7.28
C GLN A 63 2.21 13.58 8.53
N VAL A 64 1.10 12.90 8.81
CA VAL A 64 0.29 13.16 10.01
C VAL A 64 1.07 12.92 11.29
N ARG A 65 1.96 11.90 11.32
CA ARG A 65 2.87 11.68 12.45
C ARG A 65 3.76 12.90 12.71
N ASN A 66 4.14 13.64 11.67
CA ASN A 66 4.93 14.86 11.81
C ASN A 66 4.11 16.04 12.35
N LEU A 67 2.78 16.02 12.17
CA LEU A 67 1.83 16.98 12.77
C LEU A 67 1.64 16.78 14.29
N GLN A 68 2.35 15.84 14.91
CA GLN A 68 2.21 15.48 16.33
C GLN A 68 2.34 16.69 17.28
N LEU A 69 3.15 17.69 16.91
CA LEU A 69 3.33 18.91 17.71
C LEU A 69 2.04 19.75 17.81
N TRP A 70 1.12 19.60 16.85
CA TRP A 70 -0.16 20.30 16.82
C TRP A 70 -1.33 19.44 17.29
N PHE A 71 -1.06 18.18 17.67
CA PHE A 71 -2.11 17.19 17.89
C PHE A 71 -3.09 17.58 19.00
N SER A 72 -2.61 18.26 20.05
CA SER A 72 -3.46 18.79 21.13
C SER A 72 -4.46 19.85 20.64
N SER A 73 -4.07 20.69 19.68
CA SER A 73 -4.93 21.71 19.06
C SER A 73 -5.87 21.10 18.02
N ILE A 74 -5.37 20.11 17.27
CA ILE A 74 -6.12 19.34 16.29
C ILE A 74 -7.31 18.63 16.96
N LEU A 75 -7.10 18.00 18.12
CA LEU A 75 -8.12 17.29 18.91
C LEU A 75 -9.25 18.18 19.46
N LEU A 76 -9.19 19.50 19.31
CA LEU A 76 -10.28 20.41 19.69
C LEU A 76 -11.39 20.49 18.62
N GLN A 77 -11.21 19.86 17.46
CA GLN A 77 -12.14 19.91 16.33
C GLN A 77 -12.62 18.53 15.88
N VAL A 78 -13.61 18.50 15.00
CA VAL A 78 -14.03 17.28 14.29
C VAL A 78 -12.97 16.93 13.25
N LEU A 79 -12.32 15.76 13.41
CA LEU A 79 -11.19 15.35 12.59
C LEU A 79 -11.60 14.63 11.31
N SER A 80 -10.89 14.95 10.22
CA SER A 80 -11.02 14.24 8.95
C SER A 80 -10.30 12.87 8.99
N VAL A 81 -10.70 11.93 8.12
CA VAL A 81 -10.07 10.59 8.03
C VAL A 81 -8.56 10.68 7.80
N PRO A 82 -8.05 11.55 6.90
CA PRO A 82 -6.62 11.69 6.69
C PRO A 82 -5.85 12.13 7.93
N VAL A 83 -6.47 12.83 8.89
CA VAL A 83 -5.82 13.24 10.16
C VAL A 83 -5.92 12.13 11.22
N LEU A 84 -7.01 11.37 11.24
CA LEU A 84 -7.23 10.30 12.22
C LEU A 84 -6.26 9.11 12.09
N GLN A 85 -5.68 8.88 10.91
CA GLN A 85 -4.81 7.73 10.65
C GLN A 85 -3.38 7.83 11.22
N GLY A 86 -2.94 9.00 11.71
CA GLY A 86 -1.51 9.22 11.99
C GLY A 86 -1.12 9.58 13.42
N PHE A 87 -2.02 9.44 14.39
CA PHE A 87 -1.64 9.61 15.80
C PHE A 87 -0.66 8.52 16.24
N SER A 88 0.21 8.84 17.19
CA SER A 88 1.09 7.86 17.85
C SER A 88 0.62 7.63 19.29
N CYS A 89 0.92 6.47 19.89
CA CYS A 89 0.54 6.24 21.28
C CYS A 89 1.20 7.25 22.23
N SER A 90 2.45 7.64 21.93
CA SER A 90 3.16 8.68 22.69
C SER A 90 2.50 10.05 22.57
N SER A 91 1.94 10.41 21.41
CA SER A 91 1.22 11.67 21.24
C SER A 91 -0.01 11.81 22.14
N LEU A 92 -0.58 10.69 22.59
CA LEU A 92 -1.78 10.68 23.42
C LEU A 92 -1.48 10.75 24.92
N GLN A 93 -0.22 10.59 25.35
CA GLN A 93 0.14 10.56 26.78
C GLN A 93 -0.14 11.88 27.50
N SER A 94 -0.04 13.01 26.81
CA SER A 94 -0.34 14.34 27.35
C SER A 94 -1.80 14.77 27.16
N VAL A 95 -2.64 13.90 26.59
CA VAL A 95 -4.05 14.14 26.32
C VAL A 95 -4.89 13.50 27.41
N SER A 96 -5.98 14.16 27.84
CA SER A 96 -6.86 13.58 28.85
C SER A 96 -7.57 12.31 28.33
N THR A 97 -7.74 11.31 29.20
CA THR A 97 -8.35 10.02 28.85
C THR A 97 -9.69 10.17 28.14
N GLN A 98 -10.54 11.11 28.56
CA GLN A 98 -11.84 11.33 27.92
C GLN A 98 -11.69 11.79 26.46
N LYS A 99 -10.78 12.72 26.18
CA LYS A 99 -10.51 13.18 24.81
C LYS A 99 -9.93 12.06 23.95
N VAL A 100 -9.10 11.19 24.53
CA VAL A 100 -8.59 10.00 23.83
C VAL A 100 -9.73 9.03 23.49
N LYS A 101 -10.68 8.81 24.41
CA LYS A 101 -11.88 8.01 24.12
C LYS A 101 -12.73 8.61 23.00
N ASP A 102 -12.91 9.92 22.97
CA ASP A 102 -13.66 10.61 21.92
C ASP A 102 -12.95 10.53 20.56
N LEU A 103 -11.62 10.58 20.53
CA LEU A 103 -10.80 10.31 19.35
C LEU A 103 -11.02 8.87 18.86
N ILE A 104 -10.95 7.88 19.75
CA ILE A 104 -11.16 6.46 19.41
C ILE A 104 -12.54 6.27 18.77
N LYS A 105 -13.58 6.85 19.38
CA LYS A 105 -14.95 6.82 18.85
C LYS A 105 -15.09 7.55 17.51
N SER A 106 -14.20 8.50 17.22
CA SER A 106 -14.15 9.19 15.93
C SER A 106 -13.52 8.34 14.82
N CYS A 107 -12.75 7.32 15.17
CA CYS A 107 -12.17 6.34 14.24
C CYS A 107 -13.13 5.20 13.85
N ARG A 108 -14.33 5.10 14.44
CA ARG A 108 -15.31 4.04 14.13
C ARG A 108 -15.74 4.01 12.65
N PRO A 109 -16.16 2.86 12.11
CA PRO A 109 -16.76 2.80 10.77
C PRO A 109 -18.00 3.72 10.66
N ARG A 110 -18.16 4.43 9.54
CA ARG A 110 -19.34 5.26 9.26
C ARG A 110 -19.79 5.08 7.82
N SER A 111 -21.11 5.07 7.59
CA SER A 111 -21.68 5.09 6.24
C SER A 111 -21.18 6.34 5.50
N ASN A 112 -20.81 6.18 4.22
CA ASN A 112 -20.31 7.26 3.35
C ASN A 112 -18.97 7.87 3.82
N ARG A 113 -18.17 7.16 4.62
CA ARG A 113 -16.83 7.58 5.00
C ARG A 113 -15.85 6.41 4.84
N ASN A 114 -14.71 6.68 4.20
CA ASN A 114 -13.63 5.70 4.11
C ASN A 114 -13.21 5.25 5.51
N LYS A 115 -12.91 3.95 5.64
CA LYS A 115 -12.40 3.37 6.88
C LYS A 115 -11.06 4.03 7.23
N VAL A 116 -10.89 4.40 8.50
CA VAL A 116 -9.62 4.95 9.00
C VAL A 116 -8.61 3.80 9.02
N GLN A 117 -7.52 3.94 8.27
CA GLN A 117 -6.44 2.96 8.24
C GLN A 117 -5.58 3.13 9.50
N LEU A 118 -5.50 2.09 10.31
CA LEU A 118 -4.81 2.09 11.61
C LEU A 118 -3.75 0.99 11.65
N LYS A 119 -2.58 1.28 12.19
CA LYS A 119 -1.48 0.32 12.40
C LYS A 119 -1.68 -0.44 13.72
N GLU A 120 -1.13 -1.65 13.83
CA GLU A 120 -1.22 -2.48 15.04
C GLU A 120 -0.83 -1.74 16.35
N THR A 121 0.22 -0.92 16.32
CA THR A 121 0.63 -0.12 17.50
C THR A 121 -0.40 0.93 17.92
N GLN A 122 -1.16 1.47 16.96
CA GLN A 122 -2.28 2.37 17.26
C GLN A 122 -3.44 1.58 17.88
N LEU A 123 -3.80 0.44 17.29
CA LEU A 123 -4.93 -0.40 17.75
C LEU A 123 -4.74 -0.90 19.19
N THR A 124 -3.57 -1.42 19.50
CA THR A 124 -3.19 -1.86 20.85
C THR A 124 -3.18 -0.70 21.86
N CYS A 125 -2.71 0.48 21.46
CA CYS A 125 -2.78 1.68 22.28
C CYS A 125 -4.22 2.10 22.57
N MET A 126 -5.08 2.14 21.54
CA MET A 126 -6.50 2.47 21.68
C MET A 126 -7.18 1.50 22.65
N PHE A 127 -6.87 0.20 22.53
CA PHE A 127 -7.40 -0.82 23.44
C PHE A 127 -7.03 -0.54 24.89
N ASN A 128 -5.78 -0.17 25.17
CA ASN A 128 -5.36 0.15 26.53
C ASN A 128 -6.15 1.30 27.19
N TYR A 129 -6.66 2.26 26.42
CA TYR A 129 -7.49 3.36 26.93
C TYR A 129 -8.95 2.97 27.20
N VAL A 130 -9.45 1.91 26.57
CA VAL A 130 -10.87 1.51 26.68
C VAL A 130 -11.08 0.11 27.22
N LYS A 131 -10.02 -0.62 27.58
CA LYS A 131 -10.12 -1.98 28.16
C LYS A 131 -10.95 -2.06 29.45
N GLY A 132 -11.09 -0.95 30.16
CA GLY A 132 -11.96 -0.82 31.34
C GLY A 132 -13.33 -0.20 31.04
N ASP A 133 -13.66 0.07 29.77
CA ASP A 133 -14.97 0.57 29.37
C ASP A 133 -15.98 -0.58 29.35
N ALA A 134 -17.01 -0.49 30.19
CA ALA A 134 -18.05 -1.51 30.27
C ALA A 134 -19.06 -1.41 29.12
N SER A 135 -19.02 -0.37 28.28
CA SER A 135 -19.96 -0.20 27.18
C SER A 135 -19.70 -1.25 26.08
N GLN A 136 -20.53 -2.30 26.05
CA GLN A 136 -20.51 -3.34 25.00
C GLN A 136 -21.19 -2.88 23.70
N ASN A 137 -21.11 -1.59 23.41
CA ASN A 137 -21.58 -0.99 22.16
C ASN A 137 -20.44 -1.04 21.14
N PHE A 138 -20.15 -2.22 20.61
CA PHE A 138 -18.98 -2.44 19.75
C PHE A 138 -18.94 -1.56 18.49
N GLY A 139 -20.10 -1.08 18.01
CA GLY A 139 -20.19 -0.14 16.91
C GLY A 139 -19.64 1.28 17.21
N ASP A 140 -19.41 1.62 18.48
CA ASP A 140 -18.79 2.90 18.86
C ASP A 140 -17.27 2.89 18.65
N PHE A 141 -16.66 1.73 18.41
CA PHE A 141 -15.22 1.56 18.30
C PHE A 141 -14.77 1.22 16.86
N PRO A 142 -13.50 1.45 16.52
CA PRO A 142 -12.93 0.95 15.27
C PRO A 142 -12.98 -0.58 15.23
N SER A 143 -13.43 -1.16 14.12
CA SER A 143 -13.54 -2.62 13.98
C SER A 143 -12.20 -3.31 14.24
N ASP A 144 -11.12 -2.79 13.64
CA ASP A 144 -9.77 -3.41 13.73
C ASP A 144 -9.25 -3.44 15.17
N MET A 145 -9.69 -2.50 15.99
CA MET A 145 -9.29 -2.41 17.39
C MET A 145 -10.00 -3.49 18.22
N LEU A 146 -11.19 -3.93 17.82
CA LEU A 146 -11.90 -5.04 18.44
C LEU A 146 -11.15 -6.37 18.30
N LEU A 147 -10.21 -6.50 17.35
CA LEU A 147 -9.35 -7.69 17.24
C LEU A 147 -8.51 -7.94 18.50
N TYR A 148 -8.23 -6.88 19.27
CA TYR A 148 -7.47 -6.94 20.54
C TYR A 148 -8.37 -6.98 21.78
N TYR A 149 -9.70 -6.93 21.60
CA TYR A 149 -10.63 -6.93 22.73
C TYR A 149 -10.63 -8.29 23.43
N ASN A 150 -10.64 -8.28 24.76
CA ASN A 150 -10.72 -9.52 25.53
C ASN A 150 -12.13 -10.09 25.45
N TYR A 151 -12.30 -11.14 24.64
CA TYR A 151 -13.60 -11.80 24.43
C TYR A 151 -14.22 -12.33 25.73
N ASN A 152 -13.43 -12.68 26.75
CA ASN A 152 -13.95 -13.14 28.04
C ASN A 152 -14.78 -12.07 28.78
N LEU A 153 -14.64 -10.80 28.40
CA LEU A 153 -15.42 -9.68 28.94
C LEU A 153 -16.71 -9.42 28.17
N VAL A 154 -16.93 -10.10 27.03
CA VAL A 154 -18.13 -9.94 26.21
C VAL A 154 -19.27 -10.75 26.82
N ALA A 155 -20.41 -10.10 27.08
CA ALA A 155 -21.58 -10.78 27.57
C ALA A 155 -22.10 -11.76 26.51
N LYS A 156 -22.53 -12.95 26.91
CA LYS A 156 -23.03 -13.99 25.99
C LYS A 156 -24.15 -13.47 25.08
N SER A 157 -25.04 -12.63 25.60
CA SER A 157 -26.13 -12.00 24.82
C SER A 157 -25.63 -11.07 23.70
N ASN A 158 -24.42 -10.53 23.85
CA ASN A 158 -23.84 -9.53 22.94
C ASN A 158 -22.79 -10.13 22.01
N CYS A 159 -22.47 -11.42 22.11
CA CYS A 159 -21.38 -12.04 21.34
C CYS A 159 -21.62 -11.91 19.82
N ARG A 160 -22.87 -12.01 19.34
CA ARG A 160 -23.19 -11.82 17.92
C ARG A 160 -22.92 -10.38 17.47
N SER A 161 -23.24 -9.39 18.31
CA SER A 161 -22.96 -7.97 18.04
C SER A 161 -21.46 -7.70 17.98
N TYR A 162 -20.69 -8.33 18.88
CA TYR A 162 -19.23 -8.28 18.86
C TYR A 162 -18.69 -8.83 17.53
N PHE A 163 -19.02 -10.07 17.16
CA PHE A 163 -18.50 -10.66 15.93
C PHE A 163 -19.02 -9.97 14.67
N THR A 164 -20.21 -9.40 14.68
CA THR A 164 -20.70 -8.58 13.55
C THR A 164 -19.81 -7.34 13.36
N SER A 165 -19.42 -6.67 14.46
CA SER A 165 -18.53 -5.51 14.40
C SER A 165 -17.09 -5.89 14.04
N THR A 166 -16.55 -6.96 14.65
CA THR A 166 -15.20 -7.48 14.37
C THR A 166 -15.10 -8.11 12.98
N GLY A 167 -16.21 -8.58 12.40
CA GLY A 167 -16.27 -9.06 11.03
C GLY A 167 -16.02 -7.97 9.98
N LEU A 168 -16.06 -6.69 10.36
CA LEU A 168 -15.68 -5.56 9.49
C LEU A 168 -14.17 -5.27 9.50
N SER A 169 -13.41 -5.99 10.33
CA SER A 169 -11.99 -5.75 10.52
C SER A 169 -11.15 -6.15 9.32
N ASP A 170 -10.00 -5.50 9.18
CA ASP A 170 -8.95 -5.93 8.27
C ASP A 170 -8.01 -6.85 9.03
N PHE A 171 -8.06 -8.15 8.74
CA PHE A 171 -7.22 -9.16 9.41
C PHE A 171 -5.77 -9.11 8.95
N SER A 172 -5.44 -8.38 7.86
CA SER A 172 -4.07 -8.21 7.38
C SER A 172 -3.24 -7.26 8.26
N VAL A 173 -3.87 -6.49 9.15
CA VAL A 173 -3.18 -5.57 10.08
C VAL A 173 -2.42 -6.30 11.19
N LEU A 174 -2.77 -7.56 11.45
CA LEU A 174 -2.23 -8.34 12.57
C LEU A 174 -0.82 -8.83 12.25
N SER A 175 0.12 -8.63 13.17
CA SER A 175 1.41 -9.32 13.09
C SER A 175 1.24 -10.84 13.17
N SER A 176 2.08 -11.55 12.42
CA SER A 176 2.13 -13.01 12.40
C SER A 176 2.52 -13.65 13.74
N VAL A 177 2.97 -12.85 14.71
CA VAL A 177 3.39 -13.29 16.04
C VAL A 177 2.19 -13.73 16.90
N LEU A 178 1.04 -13.08 16.72
CA LEU A 178 -0.13 -13.34 17.54
C LEU A 178 -1.08 -14.29 16.81
N ASN A 179 -1.42 -15.43 17.41
CA ASN A 179 -2.42 -16.37 16.88
C ASN A 179 -3.88 -15.85 17.05
N ILE A 180 -4.08 -14.54 16.87
CA ILE A 180 -5.36 -13.86 16.99
C ILE A 180 -6.39 -14.42 16.01
N PRO A 181 -6.08 -14.66 14.71
CA PRO A 181 -7.07 -15.17 13.76
C PRO A 181 -7.70 -16.50 14.20
N SER A 182 -6.88 -17.46 14.62
CA SER A 182 -7.36 -18.79 15.04
C SER A 182 -8.15 -18.72 16.34
N ALA A 183 -7.68 -17.96 17.33
CA ALA A 183 -8.40 -17.76 18.59
C ALA A 183 -9.75 -17.06 18.35
N MET A 184 -9.78 -16.06 17.47
CA MET A 184 -10.99 -15.32 17.11
C MET A 184 -12.00 -16.22 16.40
N LEU A 185 -11.54 -17.06 15.46
CA LEU A 185 -12.40 -18.02 14.78
C LEU A 185 -13.00 -19.04 15.77
N SER A 186 -12.20 -19.54 16.71
CA SER A 186 -12.70 -20.44 17.77
C SER A 186 -13.81 -19.77 18.58
N ASN A 187 -13.56 -18.56 19.09
CA ASN A 187 -14.53 -17.81 19.88
C ASN A 187 -15.80 -17.48 19.07
N ALA A 188 -15.66 -17.20 17.77
CA ALA A 188 -16.78 -16.94 16.88
C ALA A 188 -17.63 -18.20 16.66
N LYS A 189 -17.00 -19.36 16.45
CA LYS A 189 -17.70 -20.64 16.32
C LYS A 189 -18.48 -20.97 17.59
N ASP A 190 -17.88 -20.75 18.75
CA ASP A 190 -18.55 -20.96 20.04
C ASP A 190 -19.74 -20.02 20.24
N CYS A 191 -19.59 -18.72 19.92
CA CYS A 191 -20.70 -17.75 19.98
C CYS A 191 -21.85 -18.10 19.04
N LEU A 192 -21.52 -18.54 17.81
CA LEU A 192 -22.48 -18.75 16.73
C LEU A 192 -23.04 -20.18 16.69
N GLY A 193 -22.60 -21.05 17.59
CA GLY A 193 -23.01 -22.46 17.63
C GLY A 193 -22.58 -23.25 16.39
N ILE A 194 -21.46 -22.89 15.77
CA ILE A 194 -20.95 -23.57 14.58
C ILE A 194 -20.21 -24.84 15.00
N THR A 195 -20.80 -26.00 14.72
CA THR A 195 -20.15 -27.30 14.91
C THR A 195 -19.55 -27.78 13.58
N GLY A 196 -18.29 -28.21 13.62
CA GLY A 196 -17.57 -28.64 12.42
C GLY A 196 -17.14 -27.47 11.51
N ASN A 197 -17.17 -27.69 10.18
CA ASN A 197 -16.56 -26.79 9.20
C ASN A 197 -17.59 -26.12 8.27
N ALA A 198 -18.85 -26.54 8.30
CA ALA A 198 -19.90 -25.96 7.47
C ALA A 198 -20.44 -24.69 8.13
N ILE A 199 -20.31 -23.55 7.45
CA ILE A 199 -20.79 -22.25 7.94
C ILE A 199 -21.98 -21.82 7.08
N SER A 200 -23.11 -21.53 7.73
CA SER A 200 -24.32 -21.04 7.06
C SER A 200 -24.15 -19.63 6.53
N LYS A 201 -24.98 -19.24 5.56
CA LYS A 201 -25.04 -17.86 5.03
C LYS A 201 -25.17 -16.79 6.12
N ASP A 202 -26.01 -17.03 7.13
CA ASP A 202 -26.21 -16.09 8.25
C ASP A 202 -24.95 -15.94 9.11
N ASN A 203 -24.27 -17.06 9.39
CA ASN A 203 -23.02 -17.01 10.14
C ASN A 203 -21.89 -16.39 9.32
N LEU A 204 -21.82 -16.63 8.01
CA LEU A 204 -20.88 -15.94 7.11
C LEU A 204 -21.12 -14.42 7.08
N ASN A 205 -22.37 -13.98 7.19
CA ASN A 205 -22.67 -12.55 7.30
C ASN A 205 -22.14 -11.93 8.59
N ILE A 206 -22.20 -12.67 9.71
CA ILE A 206 -21.64 -12.22 10.98
C ILE A 206 -20.11 -12.24 10.96
N LEU A 207 -19.51 -13.31 10.41
CA LEU A 207 -18.04 -13.45 10.33
C LEU A 207 -17.41 -12.39 9.41
N GLY A 208 -18.12 -11.97 8.35
CA GLY A 208 -17.65 -10.92 7.44
C GLY A 208 -16.27 -11.24 6.85
N ASN A 209 -15.32 -10.33 7.03
CA ASN A 209 -13.93 -10.43 6.57
C ASN A 209 -13.12 -11.50 7.31
N MET A 210 -13.61 -12.05 8.43
CA MET A 210 -12.99 -13.24 9.03
C MET A 210 -13.03 -14.44 8.07
N ALA A 211 -13.90 -14.41 7.04
CA ALA A 211 -13.86 -15.38 5.95
C ALA A 211 -12.47 -15.49 5.29
N CYS A 212 -11.69 -14.40 5.26
CA CYS A 212 -10.34 -14.38 4.70
C CYS A 212 -9.34 -15.26 5.45
N THR A 213 -9.66 -15.68 6.68
CA THR A 213 -8.81 -16.54 7.51
C THR A 213 -9.26 -18.00 7.49
N LEU A 214 -10.32 -18.34 6.73
CA LEU A 214 -10.85 -19.69 6.65
C LEU A 214 -9.94 -20.58 5.78
N ASP A 215 -9.72 -21.80 6.25
CA ASP A 215 -8.98 -22.82 5.52
C ASP A 215 -9.82 -23.48 4.41
N TYR A 216 -9.15 -24.35 3.63
CA TYR A 216 -9.78 -25.13 2.58
C TYR A 216 -11.07 -25.85 3.04
N SER A 217 -11.01 -26.48 4.21
CA SER A 217 -12.09 -27.34 4.71
C SER A 217 -13.33 -26.55 5.10
N HIS A 218 -13.15 -25.35 5.63
CA HIS A 218 -14.24 -24.42 5.93
C HIS A 218 -14.82 -23.83 4.63
N ILE A 219 -13.96 -23.44 3.67
CA ILE A 219 -14.42 -22.83 2.42
C ILE A 219 -15.30 -23.80 1.61
N VAL A 220 -14.84 -25.04 1.40
CA VAL A 220 -15.57 -26.01 0.56
C VAL A 220 -16.90 -26.47 1.18
N LYS A 221 -16.98 -26.54 2.52
CA LYS A 221 -18.17 -27.05 3.23
C LYS A 221 -19.18 -25.96 3.59
N SER A 222 -18.81 -24.70 3.50
CA SER A 222 -19.70 -23.58 3.82
C SER A 222 -20.71 -23.31 2.71
N ASP A 223 -21.71 -22.48 3.02
CA ASP A 223 -22.65 -21.99 2.03
C ASP A 223 -21.91 -21.32 0.85
N PRO A 224 -22.30 -21.54 -0.43
CA PRO A 224 -21.66 -20.96 -1.60
C PRO A 224 -21.51 -19.43 -1.57
N PHE A 225 -22.34 -18.74 -0.78
CA PHE A 225 -22.23 -17.32 -0.50
C PHE A 225 -20.86 -16.92 0.11
N ILE A 226 -20.07 -17.86 0.61
CA ILE A 226 -18.69 -17.60 1.08
C ILE A 226 -17.83 -16.91 0.02
N LEU A 227 -18.04 -17.21 -1.28
CA LEU A 227 -17.31 -16.56 -2.37
C LEU A 227 -17.56 -15.04 -2.40
N GLU A 228 -18.75 -14.58 -2.01
CA GLU A 228 -19.05 -13.15 -1.91
C GLU A 228 -18.29 -12.47 -0.76
N LYS A 229 -18.00 -13.20 0.32
CA LYS A 229 -17.17 -12.70 1.42
C LYS A 229 -15.69 -12.68 1.04
N LEU A 230 -15.24 -13.68 0.30
CA LEU A 230 -13.84 -13.79 -0.13
C LEU A 230 -13.43 -12.67 -1.09
N LYS A 231 -14.36 -12.08 -1.86
CA LYS A 231 -14.07 -10.88 -2.69
C LYS A 231 -13.43 -9.72 -1.93
N ASN A 232 -13.68 -9.61 -0.62
CA ASN A 232 -13.13 -8.55 0.23
C ASN A 232 -11.71 -8.83 0.74
N CYS A 233 -11.13 -9.99 0.41
CA CYS A 233 -9.80 -10.37 0.86
C CYS A 233 -8.72 -9.83 -0.09
N ASN A 234 -7.59 -9.42 0.46
CA ASN A 234 -6.47 -8.83 -0.30
C ASN A 234 -5.49 -9.88 -0.85
N SER A 235 -5.48 -11.08 -0.28
CA SER A 235 -4.56 -12.16 -0.62
C SER A 235 -5.14 -13.52 -0.25
N PHE A 236 -4.69 -14.58 -0.93
CA PHE A 236 -5.11 -15.96 -0.67
C PHE A 236 -3.91 -16.90 -0.65
N THR A 237 -4.01 -17.96 0.14
CA THR A 237 -3.08 -19.11 0.05
C THR A 237 -3.45 -20.02 -1.12
N ALA A 238 -2.52 -20.87 -1.56
CA ALA A 238 -2.78 -21.86 -2.61
C ALA A 238 -3.96 -22.80 -2.25
N ASP A 239 -4.08 -23.16 -0.97
CA ASP A 239 -5.19 -23.97 -0.48
C ASP A 239 -6.53 -23.22 -0.55
N GLN A 240 -6.56 -21.93 -0.21
CA GLN A 240 -7.77 -21.11 -0.34
C GLN A 240 -8.18 -20.96 -1.80
N VAL A 241 -7.23 -20.75 -2.73
CA VAL A 241 -7.49 -20.70 -4.17
C VAL A 241 -8.09 -22.03 -4.66
N SER A 242 -7.49 -23.17 -4.28
CA SER A 242 -8.01 -24.49 -4.62
C SER A 242 -9.43 -24.73 -4.08
N ALA A 243 -9.71 -24.29 -2.86
CA ALA A 243 -11.03 -24.36 -2.25
C ALA A 243 -12.06 -23.51 -2.99
N MET A 244 -11.69 -22.27 -3.34
CA MET A 244 -12.53 -21.36 -4.13
C MET A 244 -12.88 -21.96 -5.48
N GLU A 245 -11.90 -22.51 -6.21
CA GLU A 245 -12.15 -23.19 -7.49
C GLU A 245 -13.07 -24.39 -7.33
N THR A 246 -12.88 -25.18 -6.26
CA THR A 246 -13.76 -26.32 -5.95
C THR A 246 -15.20 -25.87 -5.75
N VAL A 247 -15.44 -24.78 -5.01
CA VAL A 247 -16.78 -24.23 -4.80
C VAL A 247 -17.34 -23.66 -6.10
N LEU A 248 -16.57 -22.88 -6.86
CA LEU A 248 -16.97 -22.27 -8.14
C LEU A 248 -17.38 -23.33 -9.16
N LEU A 249 -16.55 -24.35 -9.36
CA LEU A 249 -16.74 -25.40 -10.35
C LEU A 249 -17.84 -26.40 -9.98
N SER A 250 -18.34 -26.37 -8.74
CA SER A 250 -19.42 -27.26 -8.29
C SER A 250 -20.74 -27.06 -9.03
N GLY A 251 -20.93 -25.90 -9.68
CA GLY A 251 -22.17 -25.52 -10.35
C GLY A 251 -23.33 -25.15 -9.40
N LYS A 252 -23.08 -25.15 -8.08
CA LYS A 252 -24.08 -24.83 -7.03
C LYS A 252 -24.06 -23.37 -6.58
N THR A 253 -23.16 -22.57 -7.14
CA THR A 253 -23.02 -21.14 -6.82
C THR A 253 -24.07 -20.32 -7.56
N THR A 254 -24.18 -19.03 -7.22
CA THR A 254 -24.98 -18.05 -7.98
C THR A 254 -24.52 -17.91 -9.43
N TYR A 255 -23.27 -18.29 -9.75
CA TYR A 255 -22.69 -18.25 -11.09
C TYR A 255 -23.12 -19.42 -11.98
N GLY A 256 -23.82 -20.41 -11.43
CA GLY A 256 -24.34 -21.56 -12.17
C GLY A 256 -23.24 -22.48 -12.72
N ASN A 257 -23.61 -23.29 -13.72
CA ASN A 257 -22.75 -24.33 -14.29
C ASN A 257 -21.61 -23.74 -15.14
N PRO A 258 -20.34 -24.20 -15.00
CA PRO A 258 -19.21 -23.72 -15.78
C PRO A 258 -19.39 -23.70 -17.29
N SER A 259 -20.14 -24.66 -17.84
CA SER A 259 -20.45 -24.72 -19.28
C SER A 259 -21.29 -23.54 -19.81
N LYS A 260 -21.92 -22.77 -18.91
CA LYS A 260 -22.74 -21.59 -19.24
C LYS A 260 -22.05 -20.28 -18.86
N TRP A 261 -20.82 -20.33 -18.37
CA TRP A 261 -20.12 -19.13 -17.97
C TRP A 261 -19.83 -18.23 -19.17
N SER A 262 -19.87 -16.92 -18.94
CA SER A 262 -19.68 -15.90 -19.95
C SER A 262 -18.79 -14.78 -19.42
N SER A 263 -18.52 -13.77 -20.25
CA SER A 263 -17.85 -12.55 -19.80
C SER A 263 -18.60 -11.84 -18.65
N GLN A 264 -19.92 -12.01 -18.55
CA GLN A 264 -20.69 -11.48 -17.41
C GLN A 264 -20.33 -12.21 -16.11
N THR A 265 -20.14 -13.53 -16.15
CA THR A 265 -19.69 -14.30 -14.99
C THR A 265 -18.34 -13.79 -14.47
N LEU A 266 -17.41 -13.46 -15.37
CA LEU A 266 -16.13 -12.88 -14.98
C LEU A 266 -16.29 -11.50 -14.31
N LYS A 267 -17.20 -10.65 -14.82
CA LYS A 267 -17.51 -9.36 -14.19
C LYS A 267 -18.10 -9.54 -12.79
N ASP A 268 -19.03 -10.47 -12.65
CA ASP A 268 -19.72 -10.72 -11.37
C ASP A 268 -18.79 -11.30 -10.31
N LEU A 269 -17.74 -12.04 -10.72
CA LEU A 269 -16.68 -12.56 -9.85
C LEU A 269 -15.70 -11.48 -9.35
N ALA A 270 -15.75 -10.27 -9.91
CA ALA A 270 -14.92 -9.13 -9.54
C ALA A 270 -13.41 -9.44 -9.58
N ASN A 271 -12.70 -9.30 -8.45
CA ASN A 271 -11.25 -9.48 -8.33
C ASN A 271 -10.82 -10.94 -8.15
N LEU A 272 -11.73 -11.86 -7.83
CA LEU A 272 -11.36 -13.26 -7.59
C LEU A 272 -10.60 -13.93 -8.75
N PRO A 273 -10.96 -13.73 -10.04
CA PRO A 273 -10.26 -14.37 -11.16
C PRO A 273 -8.75 -14.07 -11.23
N LEU A 274 -8.29 -12.95 -10.65
CA LEU A 274 -6.87 -12.59 -10.60
C LEU A 274 -6.02 -13.57 -9.78
N TYR A 275 -6.66 -14.36 -8.91
CA TYR A 275 -6.00 -15.34 -8.04
C TYR A 275 -6.21 -16.79 -8.50
N LEU A 276 -7.06 -17.02 -9.50
CA LEU A 276 -7.44 -18.38 -9.94
C LEU A 276 -6.48 -18.94 -10.99
N THR A 277 -6.42 -20.26 -11.07
CA THR A 277 -5.48 -21.01 -11.90
C THR A 277 -6.09 -21.42 -13.24
N GLN A 278 -5.28 -22.11 -14.06
CA GLN A 278 -5.72 -22.73 -15.31
C GLN A 278 -6.92 -23.67 -15.15
N ASN A 279 -7.13 -24.25 -13.97
CA ASN A 279 -8.28 -25.12 -13.70
C ASN A 279 -9.61 -24.34 -13.77
N PHE A 280 -9.62 -23.06 -13.41
CA PHE A 280 -10.72 -22.16 -13.68
C PHE A 280 -10.75 -21.72 -15.14
N TRP A 281 -9.62 -21.22 -15.68
CA TRP A 281 -9.56 -20.59 -17.00
C TRP A 281 -9.85 -21.51 -18.18
N LYS A 282 -9.58 -22.81 -18.09
CA LYS A 282 -9.92 -23.78 -19.16
C LYS A 282 -11.41 -23.83 -19.52
N ASN A 283 -12.29 -23.36 -18.63
CA ASN A 283 -13.73 -23.28 -18.90
C ASN A 283 -14.10 -22.11 -19.84
N PHE A 284 -13.11 -21.31 -20.27
CA PHE A 284 -13.29 -20.17 -21.18
C PHE A 284 -12.47 -20.28 -22.49
N ALA A 285 -11.68 -21.34 -22.72
CA ALA A 285 -10.73 -21.43 -23.85
C ALA A 285 -11.33 -22.04 -25.14
N VAL A 286 -10.98 -21.45 -26.30
CA VAL A 286 -11.26 -21.93 -27.68
C VAL A 286 -9.94 -22.43 -28.33
N VAL A 287 -10.03 -23.40 -29.24
CA VAL A 287 -8.96 -24.25 -29.82
C VAL A 287 -7.95 -23.49 -30.72
N MET A 288 -6.65 -23.82 -30.63
CA MET A 288 -5.52 -23.25 -31.39
C MET A 288 -5.37 -23.79 -32.85
N SER A 289 -4.92 -22.94 -33.79
CA SER A 289 -4.29 -23.33 -35.07
C SER A 289 -3.19 -22.33 -35.49
N ALA A 290 -2.31 -22.71 -36.42
CA ALA A 290 -1.01 -22.09 -36.73
C ALA A 290 -1.02 -20.73 -37.50
N GLY A 291 -2.04 -19.90 -37.29
CA GLY A 291 -2.11 -18.53 -37.83
C GLY A 291 -2.94 -17.64 -36.91
N CYS A 292 -2.99 -16.34 -37.20
CA CYS A 292 -3.94 -15.45 -36.53
C CYS A 292 -5.37 -15.86 -36.95
N ILE A 293 -6.06 -16.61 -36.09
CA ILE A 293 -7.43 -17.09 -36.33
C ILE A 293 -8.46 -16.35 -35.49
N THR A 294 -8.05 -15.76 -34.36
CA THR A 294 -8.91 -14.90 -33.54
C THR A 294 -9.30 -13.61 -34.27
N GLY A 295 -8.48 -13.18 -35.24
CA GLY A 295 -8.63 -11.94 -36.00
C GLY A 295 -7.53 -10.94 -35.67
N ASN A 296 -7.13 -10.11 -36.64
CA ASN A 296 -6.05 -9.15 -36.41
C ASN A 296 -6.46 -8.12 -35.36
N ILE A 297 -5.53 -7.81 -34.46
CA ILE A 297 -5.69 -6.73 -33.49
C ILE A 297 -5.57 -5.41 -34.25
N THR A 298 -6.47 -4.48 -33.97
CA THR A 298 -6.59 -3.15 -34.58
C THR A 298 -6.74 -2.07 -33.52
N ASP A 299 -6.67 -0.79 -33.88
CA ASP A 299 -6.97 0.31 -32.96
C ASP A 299 -8.38 0.17 -32.33
N ALA A 300 -9.37 -0.23 -33.13
CA ALA A 300 -10.73 -0.45 -32.65
C ALA A 300 -10.80 -1.58 -31.60
N SER A 301 -10.09 -2.70 -31.81
CA SER A 301 -10.05 -3.76 -30.82
C SER A 301 -9.34 -3.31 -29.56
N ILE A 302 -8.22 -2.57 -29.66
CA ILE A 302 -7.52 -2.04 -28.49
C ILE A 302 -8.43 -1.09 -27.69
N ARG A 303 -9.33 -0.33 -28.32
CA ARG A 303 -10.28 0.54 -27.61
C ARG A 303 -11.41 -0.21 -26.91
N ASP A 304 -11.72 -1.43 -27.34
CA ASP A 304 -12.79 -2.23 -26.74
C ASP A 304 -12.48 -2.62 -25.29
N ASN A 305 -13.48 -2.58 -24.41
CA ASN A 305 -13.33 -2.88 -22.99
C ASN A 305 -13.10 -4.37 -22.71
N SER A 306 -13.41 -5.26 -23.66
CA SER A 306 -13.10 -6.69 -23.59
C SER A 306 -11.74 -7.04 -24.19
N PHE A 307 -10.92 -6.09 -24.61
CA PHE A 307 -9.55 -6.39 -24.98
C PHE A 307 -8.68 -6.58 -23.73
N PRO A 308 -7.75 -7.57 -23.68
CA PRO A 308 -7.33 -8.51 -24.72
C PRO A 308 -8.05 -9.88 -24.66
N PHE A 309 -9.23 -9.98 -24.04
CA PHE A 309 -9.95 -11.24 -23.90
C PHE A 309 -10.24 -11.87 -25.27
N GLY A 310 -9.94 -13.17 -25.41
CA GLY A 310 -10.06 -13.92 -26.67
C GLY A 310 -8.73 -14.25 -27.35
N TYR A 311 -7.64 -13.61 -26.92
CA TYR A 311 -6.28 -13.94 -27.37
C TYR A 311 -5.52 -14.66 -26.25
N ASP A 312 -5.08 -15.89 -26.51
CA ASP A 312 -3.98 -16.48 -25.75
C ASP A 312 -2.64 -15.88 -26.21
N ALA A 313 -1.54 -16.24 -25.54
CA ALA A 313 -0.22 -15.70 -25.89
C ALA A 313 0.17 -15.96 -27.36
N GLN A 314 -0.12 -17.14 -27.88
CA GLN A 314 0.22 -17.46 -29.27
C GLN A 314 -0.61 -16.63 -30.26
N GLN A 315 -1.92 -16.58 -30.08
CA GLN A 315 -2.82 -15.80 -30.94
C GLN A 315 -2.54 -14.30 -30.80
N PHE A 316 -2.22 -13.81 -29.61
CA PHE A 316 -1.87 -12.42 -29.40
C PHE A 316 -0.59 -12.06 -30.16
N ASP A 317 0.45 -12.89 -30.11
CA ASP A 317 1.68 -12.67 -30.87
C ASP A 317 1.46 -12.72 -32.39
N LEU A 318 0.67 -13.69 -32.86
CA LEU A 318 0.37 -13.84 -34.28
C LEU A 318 -0.54 -12.72 -34.81
N CYS A 319 -1.46 -12.20 -34.00
CA CYS A 319 -2.46 -11.21 -34.41
C CYS A 319 -2.06 -9.75 -34.11
N LEU A 320 -0.99 -9.53 -33.33
CA LEU A 320 -0.51 -8.19 -32.98
C LEU A 320 0.63 -7.73 -33.90
N ASP A 321 0.35 -6.69 -34.67
CA ASP A 321 1.34 -6.04 -35.53
C ASP A 321 2.24 -5.07 -34.75
N ALA A 322 3.53 -5.05 -35.09
CA ALA A 322 4.52 -4.22 -34.39
C ALA A 322 4.34 -2.71 -34.64
N ALA A 323 3.90 -2.30 -35.83
CA ALA A 323 3.61 -0.89 -36.10
C ALA A 323 2.38 -0.41 -35.31
N LEU A 324 1.37 -1.28 -35.15
CA LEU A 324 0.22 -1.00 -34.30
C LEU A 324 0.63 -0.77 -32.84
N VAL A 325 1.54 -1.59 -32.31
CA VAL A 325 2.11 -1.41 -30.95
C VAL A 325 2.75 -0.04 -30.81
N THR A 326 3.59 0.38 -31.76
CA THR A 326 4.26 1.70 -31.66
C THR A 326 3.29 2.88 -31.68
N THR A 327 2.22 2.77 -32.46
CA THR A 327 1.24 3.86 -32.62
C THR A 327 0.30 3.96 -31.41
N ASN A 328 0.03 2.83 -30.74
CA ASN A 328 -1.00 2.73 -29.69
C ASN A 328 -0.44 2.33 -28.32
N LEU A 329 0.87 2.47 -28.11
CA LEU A 329 1.55 1.94 -26.92
C LEU A 329 0.88 2.37 -25.62
N GLY A 330 0.61 3.67 -25.45
CA GLY A 330 -0.01 4.22 -24.25
C GLY A 330 -1.46 3.79 -24.00
N THR A 331 -2.18 3.32 -25.03
CA THR A 331 -3.53 2.74 -24.88
C THR A 331 -3.50 1.22 -24.75
N LEU A 332 -2.46 0.57 -25.25
CA LEU A 332 -2.31 -0.87 -25.28
C LEU A 332 -1.81 -1.41 -23.93
N THR A 333 -0.71 -0.85 -23.41
CA THR A 333 -0.06 -1.36 -22.18
C THR A 333 -0.96 -1.35 -20.94
N PRO A 334 -1.88 -0.37 -20.73
CA PRO A 334 -2.75 -0.40 -19.56
C PRO A 334 -3.84 -1.47 -19.62
N LYS A 335 -4.11 -2.04 -20.81
CA LYS A 335 -5.15 -3.08 -20.98
C LYS A 335 -4.61 -4.49 -20.81
N VAL A 336 -3.29 -4.68 -20.78
CA VAL A 336 -2.67 -6.00 -20.77
C VAL A 336 -2.05 -6.30 -19.41
N TYR A 337 -2.58 -7.31 -18.73
CA TYR A 337 -2.27 -7.62 -17.33
C TYR A 337 -1.52 -8.95 -17.12
N THR A 338 -1.33 -9.76 -18.16
CA THR A 338 -0.57 -11.01 -18.07
C THR A 338 0.86 -10.83 -18.57
N GLU A 339 1.82 -11.44 -17.88
CA GLU A 339 3.24 -11.34 -18.20
C GLU A 339 3.56 -11.84 -19.62
N ASP A 340 2.93 -12.93 -20.07
CA ASP A 340 3.16 -13.48 -21.42
C ASP A 340 2.79 -12.47 -22.52
N LEU A 341 1.65 -11.79 -22.37
CA LEU A 341 1.19 -10.81 -23.35
C LEU A 341 2.03 -9.53 -23.31
N GLN A 342 2.44 -9.10 -22.11
CA GLN A 342 3.37 -7.99 -21.95
C GLN A 342 4.73 -8.31 -22.60
N ALA A 343 5.24 -9.53 -22.44
CA ALA A 343 6.49 -9.97 -23.06
C ALA A 343 6.40 -9.93 -24.59
N ILE A 344 5.24 -10.27 -25.15
CA ILE A 344 4.97 -10.13 -26.59
C ILE A 344 5.00 -8.66 -27.01
N ILE A 345 4.33 -7.75 -26.28
CA ILE A 345 4.36 -6.31 -26.57
C ILE A 345 5.81 -5.80 -26.59
N LEU A 346 6.59 -6.14 -25.57
CA LEU A 346 8.00 -5.74 -25.47
C LEU A 346 8.84 -6.33 -26.62
N SER A 347 8.61 -7.60 -26.97
CA SER A 347 9.25 -8.25 -28.11
C SER A 347 8.96 -7.51 -29.43
N LYS A 348 7.69 -7.15 -29.69
CA LYS A 348 7.30 -6.37 -30.88
C LYS A 348 7.94 -4.98 -30.89
N LEU A 349 8.03 -4.31 -29.74
CA LEU A 349 8.75 -3.03 -29.63
C LEU A 349 10.23 -3.19 -29.97
N ASN A 350 10.89 -4.22 -29.44
CA ASN A 350 12.31 -4.48 -29.69
C ASN A 350 12.60 -4.81 -31.17
N GLN A 351 11.64 -5.38 -31.89
CA GLN A 351 11.75 -5.58 -33.35
C GLN A 351 11.82 -4.25 -34.11
N VAL A 352 11.06 -3.23 -33.67
CA VAL A 352 11.04 -1.90 -34.30
C VAL A 352 12.19 -1.02 -33.82
N TYR A 353 12.64 -1.21 -32.57
CA TYR A 353 13.70 -0.45 -31.94
C TYR A 353 14.90 -1.34 -31.56
N PRO A 354 15.65 -1.87 -32.55
CA PRO A 354 16.78 -2.78 -32.29
C PRO A 354 17.94 -2.09 -31.54
N GLY A 355 18.01 -0.76 -31.58
CA GLY A 355 18.97 0.05 -30.81
C GLY A 355 18.53 0.37 -29.38
N GLY A 356 17.35 -0.09 -28.96
CA GLY A 356 16.76 0.17 -27.66
C GLY A 356 15.73 1.30 -27.65
N LEU A 357 14.83 1.22 -26.67
CA LEU A 357 13.72 2.16 -26.47
C LEU A 357 14.22 3.54 -26.03
N GLN A 358 13.56 4.60 -26.51
CA GLN A 358 13.84 5.98 -26.11
C GLN A 358 12.85 6.46 -25.05
N ASP A 359 13.13 7.61 -24.41
CA ASP A 359 12.31 8.20 -23.34
C ASP A 359 10.80 8.22 -23.68
N ALA A 360 10.42 8.59 -24.90
CA ALA A 360 9.02 8.64 -25.32
C ALA A 360 8.30 7.29 -25.25
N GLN A 361 8.98 6.18 -25.57
CA GLN A 361 8.41 4.84 -25.45
C GLN A 361 8.44 4.36 -23.98
N LEU A 362 9.54 4.62 -23.28
CA LEU A 362 9.75 4.18 -21.89
C LEU A 362 8.68 4.73 -20.95
N GLN A 363 8.26 5.98 -21.15
CA GLN A 363 7.18 6.62 -20.39
C GLN A 363 5.80 5.95 -20.57
N LEU A 364 5.64 5.12 -21.61
CA LEU A 364 4.37 4.47 -21.97
C LEU A 364 4.36 2.96 -21.70
N LEU A 365 5.45 2.37 -21.21
CA LEU A 365 5.53 0.92 -20.99
C LEU A 365 4.61 0.44 -19.87
N GLY A 366 4.45 1.24 -18.80
CA GLY A 366 3.67 0.83 -17.63
C GLY A 366 4.12 -0.55 -17.08
N PRO A 367 3.17 -1.44 -16.75
CA PRO A 367 3.46 -2.81 -16.31
C PRO A 367 4.31 -3.64 -17.29
N THR A 368 4.23 -3.35 -18.61
CA THR A 368 5.04 -4.05 -19.62
C THR A 368 6.54 -3.86 -19.43
N SER A 369 6.96 -2.83 -18.68
CA SER A 369 8.38 -2.68 -18.33
C SER A 369 8.91 -3.84 -17.47
N ARG A 370 8.08 -4.51 -16.66
CA ARG A 370 8.54 -5.51 -15.67
C ARG A 370 9.02 -6.82 -16.26
N VAL A 371 8.49 -7.19 -17.43
CA VAL A 371 8.92 -8.38 -18.18
C VAL A 371 10.27 -8.20 -18.87
N ALA A 372 10.81 -6.97 -18.90
CA ALA A 372 12.10 -6.70 -19.49
C ALA A 372 13.24 -7.44 -18.80
N THR A 373 14.16 -7.97 -19.58
CA THR A 373 15.41 -8.54 -19.08
C THR A 373 16.44 -7.44 -18.82
N THR A 374 17.52 -7.77 -18.11
CA THR A 374 18.64 -6.85 -17.91
C THR A 374 19.30 -6.47 -19.26
N ASP A 375 19.28 -7.38 -20.24
CA ASP A 375 19.79 -7.11 -21.58
C ASP A 375 18.92 -6.11 -22.34
N ASP A 376 17.58 -6.22 -22.23
CA ASP A 376 16.67 -5.21 -22.77
C ASP A 376 16.97 -3.84 -22.17
N ILE A 377 17.02 -3.76 -20.83
CA ILE A 377 17.27 -2.52 -20.07
C ILE A 377 18.60 -1.89 -20.49
N ARG A 378 19.63 -2.68 -20.76
CA ARG A 378 20.96 -2.18 -21.18
C ARG A 378 20.90 -1.34 -22.46
N THR A 379 19.92 -1.61 -23.33
CA THR A 379 19.69 -0.88 -24.58
C THR A 379 18.89 0.41 -24.38
N TRP A 380 18.08 0.52 -23.31
CA TRP A 380 17.15 1.62 -23.12
C TRP A 380 17.83 2.96 -22.89
N ASN A 381 17.44 4.00 -23.63
CA ASN A 381 17.95 5.35 -23.44
C ASN A 381 17.07 6.14 -22.45
N ILE A 382 17.37 5.99 -21.16
CA ILE A 382 16.71 6.71 -20.06
C ILE A 382 17.49 8.02 -19.82
N THR A 383 16.98 9.15 -20.30
CA THR A 383 17.69 10.44 -20.16
C THR A 383 16.92 11.48 -19.36
N THR A 384 15.63 11.26 -19.15
CA THR A 384 14.76 12.21 -18.46
C THR A 384 14.26 11.66 -17.12
N ILE A 385 14.03 12.57 -16.17
CA ILE A 385 13.40 12.25 -14.90
C ILE A 385 11.98 11.69 -15.08
N ASP A 386 11.28 12.09 -16.14
CA ASP A 386 9.93 11.62 -16.43
C ASP A 386 9.94 10.12 -16.80
N SER A 387 10.91 9.67 -17.59
CA SER A 387 11.11 8.25 -17.91
C SER A 387 11.54 7.45 -16.69
N LEU A 388 12.47 7.97 -15.88
CA LEU A 388 12.85 7.31 -14.63
C LEU A 388 11.62 7.16 -13.72
N SER A 389 10.85 8.25 -13.54
CA SER A 389 9.66 8.25 -12.70
C SER A 389 8.60 7.25 -13.18
N ALA A 390 8.35 7.20 -14.50
CA ALA A 390 7.40 6.25 -15.09
C ALA A 390 7.83 4.80 -14.85
N LEU A 391 9.13 4.49 -14.99
CA LEU A 391 9.65 3.15 -14.77
C LEU A 391 9.64 2.74 -13.28
N MET A 392 9.79 3.68 -12.34
CA MET A 392 9.84 3.41 -10.90
C MET A 392 8.45 3.37 -10.22
N LEU A 393 7.35 3.50 -10.95
CA LEU A 393 5.99 3.41 -10.38
C LEU A 393 5.74 2.04 -9.74
N THR A 394 5.46 2.01 -8.44
CA THR A 394 5.21 0.76 -7.70
C THR A 394 3.87 0.10 -8.06
N SER A 395 2.93 0.86 -8.63
CA SER A 395 1.66 0.33 -9.15
C SER A 395 1.82 -0.64 -10.32
N ASP A 396 2.95 -0.57 -11.02
CA ASP A 396 3.22 -1.37 -12.21
C ASP A 396 3.89 -2.72 -11.87
N GLY A 397 4.02 -3.03 -10.58
CA GLY A 397 4.70 -4.20 -10.06
C GLY A 397 6.08 -3.87 -9.46
N ALA A 398 6.60 -4.80 -8.66
CA ALA A 398 7.94 -4.66 -8.06
C ALA A 398 9.04 -4.93 -9.10
N TRP A 399 10.18 -4.27 -8.94
CA TRP A 399 11.38 -4.60 -9.71
C TRP A 399 12.21 -5.66 -9.00
N ASP A 400 12.87 -6.51 -9.80
CA ASP A 400 14.06 -7.21 -9.31
C ASP A 400 15.17 -6.17 -9.02
N PRO A 401 15.89 -6.27 -7.89
CA PRO A 401 16.89 -5.27 -7.50
C PRO A 401 18.01 -5.04 -8.53
N ALA A 402 18.40 -6.07 -9.30
CA ALA A 402 19.41 -5.90 -10.34
C ALA A 402 18.86 -5.10 -11.53
N LYS A 403 17.58 -5.30 -11.87
CA LYS A 403 16.89 -4.54 -12.93
C LYS A 403 16.67 -3.08 -12.53
N SER A 404 16.17 -2.79 -11.32
CA SER A 404 16.00 -1.40 -10.88
C SER A 404 17.34 -0.68 -10.74
N ASN A 405 18.39 -1.36 -10.25
CA ASN A 405 19.75 -0.81 -10.27
C ASN A 405 20.20 -0.42 -11.68
N ALA A 406 20.02 -1.31 -12.67
CA ALA A 406 20.42 -1.05 -14.05
C ALA A 406 19.70 0.16 -14.65
N ILE A 407 18.39 0.30 -14.39
CA ILE A 407 17.59 1.45 -14.83
C ILE A 407 18.11 2.74 -14.21
N ILE A 408 18.26 2.78 -12.88
CA ILE A 408 18.68 3.98 -12.16
C ILE A 408 20.10 4.37 -12.56
N MET A 409 21.02 3.42 -12.68
CA MET A 409 22.40 3.70 -13.10
C MET A 409 22.46 4.18 -14.55
N ARG A 410 21.61 3.70 -15.46
CA ARG A 410 21.54 4.26 -16.82
C ARG A 410 21.14 5.72 -16.82
N TYR A 411 20.17 6.11 -16.00
CA TYR A 411 19.83 7.52 -15.82
C TYR A 411 20.99 8.31 -15.24
N LEU A 412 21.57 7.86 -14.11
CA LEU A 412 22.64 8.56 -13.38
C LEU A 412 23.95 8.68 -14.16
N ASN A 413 24.19 7.81 -15.14
CA ASN A 413 25.36 7.89 -16.01
C ASN A 413 25.23 8.97 -17.11
N LYS A 414 24.08 9.64 -17.22
CA LYS A 414 23.91 10.75 -18.15
C LYS A 414 24.48 12.04 -17.56
N PRO A 415 25.26 12.82 -18.34
CA PRO A 415 25.78 14.10 -17.89
C PRO A 415 24.66 15.02 -17.38
N GLY A 416 24.90 15.65 -16.22
CA GLY A 416 23.95 16.58 -15.60
C GLY A 416 22.87 15.92 -14.73
N THR A 417 22.86 14.59 -14.61
CA THR A 417 21.99 13.88 -13.67
C THR A 417 22.70 13.64 -12.33
N ALA A 418 21.92 13.63 -11.24
CA ALA A 418 22.39 13.34 -9.89
C ALA A 418 21.20 12.90 -9.02
N LEU A 419 21.47 12.30 -7.86
CA LEU A 419 20.42 11.97 -6.88
C LEU A 419 19.93 13.23 -6.13
N GLY A 420 19.12 14.04 -6.82
CA GLY A 420 18.40 15.18 -6.27
C GLY A 420 17.06 14.79 -5.65
N THR A 421 16.34 15.77 -5.10
CA THR A 421 15.04 15.53 -4.45
C THR A 421 14.02 14.85 -5.37
N ARG A 422 13.98 15.23 -6.66
CA ARG A 422 13.04 14.66 -7.63
C ARG A 422 13.36 13.19 -7.90
N GLU A 423 14.64 12.88 -8.08
CA GLU A 423 15.15 11.53 -8.28
C GLU A 423 14.86 10.64 -7.06
N LEU A 424 15.13 11.13 -5.85
CA LEU A 424 14.84 10.38 -4.62
C LEU A 424 13.34 10.07 -4.50
N ASN A 425 12.48 11.02 -4.83
CA ASN A 425 11.04 10.83 -4.77
C ASN A 425 10.51 9.92 -5.89
N ALA A 426 11.15 9.93 -7.06
CA ALA A 426 10.83 9.02 -8.16
C ALA A 426 11.27 7.58 -7.86
N ILE A 427 12.50 7.41 -7.35
CA ILE A 427 13.10 6.10 -7.03
C ILE A 427 12.39 5.45 -5.84
N GLY A 428 12.07 6.23 -4.80
CA GLY A 428 11.27 5.77 -3.66
C GLY A 428 11.85 4.51 -3.00
N THR A 429 11.10 3.41 -3.06
CA THR A 429 11.45 2.12 -2.44
C THR A 429 12.60 1.39 -3.14
N GLU A 430 12.87 1.72 -4.40
CA GLU A 430 13.94 1.11 -5.20
C GLU A 430 15.34 1.65 -4.84
N ILE A 431 15.43 2.58 -3.88
CA ILE A 431 16.70 3.20 -3.45
C ILE A 431 17.71 2.16 -2.94
N CYS A 432 17.21 1.07 -2.35
CA CYS A 432 18.02 -0.03 -1.79
C CYS A 432 18.68 -0.91 -2.87
N SER A 433 18.33 -0.71 -4.15
CA SER A 433 19.06 -1.33 -5.27
C SER A 433 20.44 -0.70 -5.50
N LEU A 434 20.68 0.52 -4.99
CA LEU A 434 21.92 1.26 -5.21
C LEU A 434 23.01 0.91 -4.20
N ASN A 435 24.25 0.84 -4.67
CA ASN A 435 25.39 0.60 -3.78
C ASN A 435 25.70 1.82 -2.89
N THR A 436 26.49 1.60 -1.84
CA THR A 436 26.81 2.65 -0.86
C THR A 436 27.62 3.80 -1.44
N SER A 437 28.41 3.59 -2.50
CA SER A 437 29.18 4.67 -3.14
C SER A 437 28.26 5.64 -3.88
N VAL A 438 27.23 5.14 -4.56
CA VAL A 438 26.19 5.97 -5.19
C VAL A 438 25.34 6.65 -4.13
N LEU A 439 24.88 5.94 -3.10
CA LEU A 439 24.09 6.53 -2.01
C LEU A 439 24.82 7.69 -1.29
N ARG A 440 26.15 7.61 -1.16
CA ARG A 440 26.96 8.68 -0.55
C ARG A 440 26.90 10.00 -1.32
N THR A 441 26.53 9.97 -2.60
CA THR A 441 26.42 11.19 -3.44
C THR A 441 25.16 12.00 -3.14
N ILE A 442 24.21 11.46 -2.38
CA ILE A 442 22.98 12.16 -2.02
C ILE A 442 23.32 13.41 -1.19
N GLY A 443 22.90 14.57 -1.70
CA GLY A 443 23.05 15.85 -1.00
C GLY A 443 22.14 15.93 0.23
N SER A 444 22.59 16.63 1.26
CA SER A 444 21.82 16.80 2.50
C SER A 444 20.49 17.52 2.27
N GLU A 445 20.47 18.57 1.45
CA GLU A 445 19.23 19.27 1.12
C GLU A 445 18.30 18.40 0.27
N ALA A 446 18.87 17.56 -0.60
CA ALA A 446 18.09 16.66 -1.43
C ALA A 446 17.27 15.68 -0.58
N LEU A 447 17.93 15.06 0.41
CA LEU A 447 17.29 14.16 1.38
C LEU A 447 16.34 14.92 2.32
N ARG A 448 16.72 16.12 2.79
CA ARG A 448 15.89 16.95 3.67
C ARG A 448 14.53 17.27 3.05
N MET A 449 14.50 17.50 1.74
CA MET A 449 13.29 17.88 1.00
C MET A 449 12.59 16.69 0.32
N SER A 450 13.13 15.48 0.43
CA SER A 450 12.50 14.28 -0.15
C SER A 450 11.32 13.79 0.70
N SER A 451 10.44 13.04 0.05
CA SER A 451 9.47 12.17 0.70
C SER A 451 10.19 11.09 1.51
N ILE A 452 9.45 10.41 2.39
CA ILE A 452 9.97 9.22 3.07
C ILE A 452 10.29 8.15 2.02
N MET A 453 11.47 7.55 2.15
CA MET A 453 11.84 6.36 1.39
C MET A 453 11.68 5.15 2.32
N ASP A 454 11.03 4.09 1.84
CA ASP A 454 11.07 2.81 2.54
C ASP A 454 12.45 2.18 2.34
N ILE A 455 13.20 2.04 3.44
CA ILE A 455 14.54 1.45 3.45
C ILE A 455 14.56 0.07 4.08
N SER A 456 13.40 -0.57 4.26
CA SER A 456 13.29 -1.87 4.94
C SER A 456 14.15 -2.95 4.28
N SER A 457 14.20 -2.96 2.94
CA SER A 457 14.99 -3.89 2.11
C SER A 457 16.49 -3.59 2.04
N CYS A 458 16.94 -2.43 2.52
CA CYS A 458 18.35 -2.04 2.48
C CYS A 458 19.21 -2.90 3.43
N SER A 459 20.46 -3.14 3.05
CA SER A 459 21.51 -3.70 3.90
C SER A 459 21.84 -2.78 5.09
N THR A 460 22.51 -3.32 6.10
CA THR A 460 22.95 -2.54 7.26
C THR A 460 23.88 -1.40 6.87
N GLU A 461 24.76 -1.60 5.89
CA GLU A 461 25.68 -0.57 5.38
C GLU A 461 24.95 0.54 4.64
N GLN A 462 23.96 0.19 3.80
CA GLN A 462 23.11 1.17 3.11
C GLN A 462 22.30 2.00 4.10
N LYS A 463 21.69 1.34 5.11
CA LYS A 463 20.95 2.01 6.20
C LYS A 463 21.87 2.97 6.97
N SER A 464 23.07 2.54 7.33
CA SER A 464 24.07 3.37 8.01
C SER A 464 24.46 4.59 7.17
N MET A 465 24.64 4.44 5.86
CA MET A 465 24.92 5.55 4.95
C MET A 465 23.79 6.58 4.95
N LEU A 466 22.55 6.14 4.71
CA LEU A 466 21.38 7.01 4.65
C LEU A 466 21.11 7.68 6.00
N TYR A 467 21.31 6.95 7.10
CA TYR A 467 21.23 7.49 8.45
C TYR A 467 22.22 8.65 8.66
N ASN A 468 23.49 8.47 8.30
CA ASN A 468 24.49 9.52 8.44
C ASN A 468 24.13 10.76 7.62
N ILE A 469 23.69 10.59 6.37
CA ILE A 469 23.25 11.71 5.53
C ILE A 469 22.06 12.42 6.17
N SER A 470 21.09 11.67 6.72
CA SER A 470 19.93 12.25 7.43
C SER A 470 20.34 13.05 8.68
N MET A 471 21.32 12.57 9.44
CA MET A 471 21.84 13.29 10.62
C MET A 471 22.49 14.63 10.27
N PHE A 472 23.14 14.71 9.11
CA PHE A 472 23.68 15.98 8.60
C PHE A 472 22.56 16.88 8.08
N SER A 473 21.60 16.31 7.36
CA SER A 473 20.45 17.00 6.77
C SER A 473 19.58 17.71 7.82
N TYR A 474 19.39 17.09 8.98
CA TYR A 474 18.55 17.64 10.06
C TYR A 474 19.35 18.24 11.22
N ARG A 475 20.63 18.57 11.02
CA ARG A 475 21.52 19.06 12.09
C ARG A 475 20.97 20.28 12.84
N SER A 476 20.28 21.19 12.15
CA SER A 476 19.67 22.38 12.75
C SER A 476 18.58 22.07 13.78
N LEU A 477 17.93 20.91 13.67
CA LEU A 477 16.84 20.50 14.56
C LEU A 477 17.32 19.74 15.80
N ARG A 478 18.62 19.42 15.93
CA ARG A 478 19.15 18.64 17.07
C ARG A 478 18.84 19.23 18.45
N ALA A 479 18.69 20.55 18.54
CA ALA A 479 18.30 21.22 19.78
C ALA A 479 16.87 20.86 20.23
N SER A 480 16.01 20.45 19.30
CA SER A 480 14.62 20.07 19.54
C SER A 480 14.44 18.56 19.34
N SER A 481 14.44 17.82 20.45
CA SER A 481 14.51 16.36 20.43
C SER A 481 13.34 15.69 19.70
N VAL A 482 12.13 16.24 19.77
CA VAL A 482 10.92 15.68 19.11
C VAL A 482 10.92 15.89 17.59
N PRO A 483 11.00 17.13 17.04
CA PRO A 483 11.12 17.35 15.60
C PRO A 483 12.26 16.56 14.94
N TYR A 484 13.44 16.55 15.59
CA TYR A 484 14.59 15.83 15.08
C TYR A 484 14.34 14.33 15.01
N TYR A 485 13.80 13.74 16.09
CA TYR A 485 13.48 12.33 16.14
C TYR A 485 12.47 11.93 15.06
N LEU A 486 11.37 12.68 14.90
CA LEU A 486 10.32 12.39 13.90
C LEU A 486 10.86 12.30 12.46
N LEU A 487 11.87 13.09 12.12
CA LEU A 487 12.50 13.08 10.80
C LEU A 487 13.59 12.00 10.64
N ILE A 488 14.25 11.62 11.73
CA ILE A 488 15.37 10.65 11.73
C ILE A 488 14.89 9.20 11.81
N VAL A 489 13.79 8.92 12.53
CA VAL A 489 13.27 7.55 12.76
C VAL A 489 13.22 6.67 11.51
N PRO A 490 12.76 7.15 10.34
CA PRO A 490 12.71 6.33 9.13
C PRO A 490 14.06 5.79 8.67
N TYR A 491 15.16 6.42 9.09
CA TYR A 491 16.53 6.04 8.71
C TYR A 491 17.24 5.21 9.78
N LEU A 492 16.60 4.93 10.92
CA LEU A 492 17.16 4.07 11.96
C LEU A 492 17.07 2.60 11.52
N GLY A 493 18.20 1.98 11.22
CA GLY A 493 18.28 0.52 11.11
C GLY A 493 18.18 -0.15 12.48
N LYS A 494 17.83 -1.43 12.54
CA LYS A 494 17.82 -2.20 13.80
C LYS A 494 19.18 -2.14 14.53
N ASP A 495 20.28 -1.99 13.79
CA ASP A 495 21.66 -1.91 14.32
C ASP A 495 22.14 -0.49 14.67
N SER A 496 21.39 0.57 14.31
CA SER A 496 21.78 1.97 14.55
C SER A 496 21.71 2.39 16.04
N LEU A 497 21.25 1.50 16.91
CA LEU A 497 21.04 1.71 18.35
C LEU A 497 22.32 2.00 19.15
N HIS A 498 23.50 1.67 18.61
CA HIS A 498 24.78 1.86 19.30
C HIS A 498 25.37 3.28 19.17
N HIS A 499 24.90 4.10 18.23
CA HIS A 499 25.48 5.44 17.96
C HIS A 499 24.72 6.61 18.61
N SER A 500 23.64 6.36 19.35
CA SER A 500 22.84 7.39 20.06
C SER A 500 23.57 8.10 21.21
N ARG A 501 24.87 7.82 21.45
CA ARG A 501 25.63 8.37 22.59
C ARG A 501 25.95 9.86 22.49
N ASP A 502 25.94 10.46 21.30
CA ASP A 502 26.32 11.87 21.10
C ASP A 502 25.17 12.88 21.25
N SER A 503 23.99 12.44 21.68
CA SER A 503 22.89 13.33 22.06
C SER A 503 22.14 12.70 23.23
N ILE A 504 22.57 13.06 24.45
CA ILE A 504 22.07 12.51 25.72
C ILE A 504 20.52 12.56 25.80
N SER A 505 19.85 13.54 25.18
CA SER A 505 18.38 13.62 25.13
C SER A 505 17.72 12.68 24.10
N VAL A 506 18.37 12.39 22.98
CA VAL A 506 17.85 11.50 21.92
C VAL A 506 18.06 10.05 22.32
N SER A 507 19.18 9.72 22.98
CA SER A 507 19.37 8.39 23.61
C SER A 507 18.25 8.09 24.61
N TYR A 508 17.87 9.05 25.45
CA TYR A 508 16.79 8.86 26.42
C TYR A 508 15.43 8.69 25.75
N ILE A 509 15.12 9.40 24.66
CA ILE A 509 13.83 9.24 23.95
C ILE A 509 13.79 7.95 23.14
N ILE A 510 14.90 7.56 22.49
CA ILE A 510 15.01 6.27 21.80
C ILE A 510 14.91 5.13 22.82
N GLN A 511 15.63 5.23 23.94
CA GLN A 511 15.52 4.27 25.04
C GLN A 511 14.13 4.29 25.67
N LEU A 512 13.44 5.43 25.81
CA LEU A 512 12.05 5.48 26.27
C LEU A 512 11.09 4.87 25.25
N HIS A 513 11.28 5.12 23.95
CA HIS A 513 10.39 4.57 22.91
C HIS A 513 10.57 3.06 22.80
N ILE A 514 11.81 2.57 22.89
CA ILE A 514 12.13 1.14 22.98
C ILE A 514 11.66 0.57 24.30
N LEU A 515 11.85 1.25 25.45
CA LEU A 515 11.27 0.81 26.72
C LEU A 515 9.76 0.76 26.64
N ILE A 516 9.10 1.69 25.94
CA ILE A 516 7.65 1.68 25.78
C ILE A 516 7.24 0.53 24.86
N GLU A 517 7.86 0.35 23.69
CA GLU A 517 7.56 -0.80 22.82
C GLU A 517 7.89 -2.15 23.46
N CYS A 518 8.96 -2.23 24.26
CA CYS A 518 9.33 -3.40 25.06
C CYS A 518 8.45 -3.57 26.31
N LEU A 519 7.98 -2.51 26.98
CA LEU A 519 7.02 -2.58 28.08
C LEU A 519 5.64 -3.01 27.56
N PHE A 520 5.27 -2.61 26.34
CA PHE A 520 4.11 -3.17 25.64
C PHE A 520 4.31 -4.65 25.28
N TYR A 521 5.56 -5.12 25.17
CA TYR A 521 5.91 -6.53 24.98
C TYR A 521 5.93 -7.31 26.31
N GLU A 522 6.37 -6.72 27.42
CA GLU A 522 6.36 -7.35 28.75
C GLU A 522 4.99 -7.32 29.43
N LEU A 523 4.13 -6.35 29.13
CA LEU A 523 2.72 -6.34 29.55
C LEU A 523 1.84 -7.37 28.77
N LYS A 524 2.45 -8.17 27.89
CA LYS A 524 1.82 -9.34 27.22
C LYS A 524 2.10 -10.68 27.93
N HIS A 525 2.80 -10.65 29.06
CA HIS A 525 2.83 -11.74 30.05
C HIS A 525 2.18 -11.26 31.35
#